data_AF-A0A833RYX0-F1
#
_entry.id   AF-A0A833RYX0-F1
#
_cell.length_a   1.000
_cell.length_b   1.000
_cell.length_c   1.000
_cell.angle_alpha   90.00
_cell.angle_beta   90.00
_cell.angle_gamma   90.00
#
_symmetry.space_group_name_H-M   'P 1'
#
loop_
_entity.id
_entity.type
_entity.pdbx_description
1 polymer ?
#
loop_
_entity_poly.entity_id
_entity_poly.type
_entity_poly.pdbx_seq_one_letter_code
_entity_poly.pdbx_strand_id
1 'polypeptide(L)'
;MANDLDSVCKKKSTRFMQIPLKSTEQIYLIFLIPTLITCFIYIIHFSADLVVAIQHFKEHNLVWGCCTIGFMYAPAIAYFMLTVSRPDWWMSNDDKLTRSIFYWFSLQLCQLVVFVFFSLYRYAGLIVLSIEAIILNGRERTETLNIASAPAAIELYFFLQAWFQAVPQALFQTHLLFRQSSFHQTYQSVVVKVLSIIMSVVILAIQTTSFQRFESQRINGRKLPWAMWLKKYCVQEPHDFEEKKPLKLSNIKRNNTVEDSREQKESIKIQHEDKKQSDFHVILHRQVSVTPPLPPKNVYITPPPTPLRGVTTVTPLPIPDAPAPPRPDSICTISENSESEKLFAKAISIADTKKSINTTQNLKVPQRRYSTKGLEEDDPVGKFLSFLWWFFFILARILTIATFYEFYPLYLSIALGIHYGIMLIYLFYYTKYYDIITFFLNLWLGLIYIVSLIEYRIKFKYADKWVLPYYIFVLMQNTFLTLSWYFYADWDGFWYTYIFYIIFGAMTLCILSTIIYCVLLKPKKHRIYTS
;
A
#
# COMPACT_ATOMS: atom_id res chain seq x y z
N MET A 1 9.96 -30.17 17.26
CA MET A 1 10.14 -29.23 16.13
C MET A 1 9.20 -28.04 16.32
N ALA A 2 9.70 -26.88 16.76
CA ALA A 2 8.89 -25.65 16.90
C ALA A 2 9.82 -24.43 16.79
N ASN A 3 9.65 -23.57 15.78
CA ASN A 3 10.39 -22.30 15.67
C ASN A 3 9.95 -21.28 14.59
N ASP A 4 8.92 -21.52 13.76
CA ASP A 4 8.57 -20.59 12.65
C ASP A 4 7.04 -20.36 12.46
N LEU A 5 6.24 -20.50 13.53
CA LEU A 5 4.76 -20.37 13.47
C LEU A 5 4.20 -18.96 13.75
N ASP A 6 4.99 -18.02 14.31
CA ASP A 6 4.55 -16.64 14.59
C ASP A 6 4.36 -15.76 13.33
N SER A 7 4.15 -16.38 12.17
CA SER A 7 4.37 -15.77 10.85
C SER A 7 3.47 -14.56 10.56
N VAL A 8 2.25 -14.50 11.10
CA VAL A 8 1.31 -13.38 10.88
C VAL A 8 1.78 -12.12 11.63
N CYS A 9 2.04 -12.24 12.94
CA CYS A 9 2.48 -11.13 13.78
C CYS A 9 3.93 -10.70 13.45
N LYS A 10 4.80 -11.64 13.03
CA LYS A 10 6.15 -11.30 12.56
C LYS A 10 6.20 -10.75 11.14
N LYS A 11 5.26 -11.08 10.24
CA LYS A 11 5.10 -10.38 8.93
C LYS A 11 4.56 -8.98 9.13
N LYS A 12 3.46 -8.84 9.90
CA LYS A 12 2.93 -7.54 10.32
C LYS A 12 3.69 -7.08 11.56
N SER A 13 4.99 -6.79 11.47
CA SER A 13 5.76 -6.20 12.57
C SER A 13 5.42 -4.70 12.75
N THR A 14 4.14 -4.44 13.03
CA THR A 14 3.57 -3.10 13.15
C THR A 14 4.13 -2.39 14.35
N ARG A 15 4.52 -1.13 14.15
CA ARG A 15 5.01 -0.29 15.21
C ARG A 15 3.92 0.70 15.60
N PHE A 16 3.96 1.17 16.84
CA PHE A 16 3.22 2.33 17.27
C PHE A 16 4.24 3.42 17.59
N MET A 17 4.24 4.50 16.79
CA MET A 17 5.30 5.52 16.79
C MET A 17 6.72 4.91 16.80
N GLN A 18 6.97 3.99 15.87
CA GLN A 18 8.23 3.24 15.70
C GLN A 18 8.61 2.22 16.80
N ILE A 19 7.84 2.12 17.89
CA ILE A 19 7.99 1.13 18.98
C ILE A 19 7.27 -0.18 18.62
N PRO A 20 7.86 -1.38 18.80
CA PRO A 20 7.17 -2.66 18.56
C PRO A 20 6.07 -2.94 19.61
N LEU A 21 4.87 -3.28 19.14
CA LEU A 21 3.73 -3.66 19.99
C LEU A 21 3.82 -5.10 20.52
N LYS A 22 3.20 -5.40 21.66
CA LYS A 22 2.93 -6.79 22.07
C LYS A 22 1.83 -7.42 21.19
N SER A 23 1.83 -8.74 21.10
CA SER A 23 0.90 -9.48 20.22
C SER A 23 -0.58 -9.30 20.58
N THR A 24 -0.93 -8.97 21.83
CA THR A 24 -2.30 -8.66 22.26
C THR A 24 -2.72 -7.24 21.88
N GLU A 25 -1.89 -6.25 22.24
CA GLU A 25 -2.02 -4.83 21.83
C GLU A 25 -2.20 -4.71 20.30
N GLN A 26 -1.47 -5.55 19.55
CA GLN A 26 -1.57 -5.66 18.10
C GLN A 26 -2.97 -6.10 17.61
N ILE A 27 -3.67 -7.01 18.30
CA ILE A 27 -5.00 -7.44 17.87
C ILE A 27 -6.03 -6.33 18.12
N TYR A 28 -5.95 -5.66 19.27
CA TYR A 28 -6.78 -4.49 19.56
C TYR A 28 -6.59 -3.39 18.50
N LEU A 29 -5.34 -3.01 18.20
CA LEU A 29 -5.04 -1.86 17.33
C LEU A 29 -5.16 -2.12 15.82
N ILE A 30 -5.04 -3.38 15.36
CA ILE A 30 -5.16 -3.71 13.91
C ILE A 30 -6.53 -4.29 13.56
N PHE A 31 -7.10 -5.13 14.41
CA PHE A 31 -8.30 -5.90 14.08
C PHE A 31 -9.52 -5.33 14.83
N LEU A 32 -9.58 -5.46 16.15
CA LEU A 32 -10.82 -5.19 16.89
C LEU A 32 -11.27 -3.72 16.82
N ILE A 33 -10.39 -2.76 17.17
CA ILE A 33 -10.76 -1.33 17.20
C ILE A 33 -11.08 -0.80 15.79
N PRO A 34 -10.30 -1.06 14.73
CA PRO A 34 -10.66 -0.65 13.37
C PRO A 34 -11.96 -1.29 12.86
N THR A 35 -12.24 -2.56 13.17
CA THR A 35 -13.51 -3.22 12.78
C THR A 35 -14.70 -2.59 13.51
N LEU A 36 -14.59 -2.29 14.81
CA LEU A 36 -15.65 -1.61 15.56
C LEU A 36 -15.92 -0.21 15.00
N ILE A 37 -14.87 0.60 14.80
CA ILE A 37 -14.98 1.96 14.27
C ILE A 37 -15.60 1.95 12.86
N THR A 38 -15.16 1.06 11.96
CA THR A 38 -15.72 0.98 10.61
C THR A 38 -17.16 0.45 10.58
N CYS A 39 -17.53 -0.45 11.50
CA CYS A 39 -18.92 -0.88 11.69
C CYS A 39 -19.83 0.29 12.14
N PHE A 40 -19.42 1.06 13.15
CA PHE A 40 -20.18 2.25 13.58
C PHE A 40 -20.29 3.30 12.47
N ILE A 41 -19.21 3.56 11.72
CA ILE A 41 -19.22 4.48 10.58
C ILE A 41 -20.19 4.00 9.48
N TYR A 42 -20.21 2.70 9.17
CA TYR A 42 -21.15 2.12 8.21
C TYR A 42 -22.61 2.29 8.64
N ILE A 43 -22.91 1.98 9.91
CA ILE A 43 -24.26 2.15 10.49
C ILE A 43 -24.69 3.62 10.40
N ILE A 44 -23.87 4.55 10.90
CA ILE A 44 -24.22 5.98 10.95
C ILE A 44 -24.37 6.56 9.53
N HIS A 45 -23.53 6.15 8.56
CA HIS A 45 -23.64 6.57 7.16
C HIS A 45 -24.93 6.08 6.51
N PHE A 46 -25.23 4.78 6.60
CA PHE A 46 -26.47 4.22 6.05
C PHE A 46 -27.72 4.83 6.70
N SER A 47 -27.71 5.03 8.02
CA SER A 47 -28.79 5.70 8.74
C SER A 47 -28.95 7.16 8.32
N ALA A 48 -27.85 7.91 8.14
CA ALA A 48 -27.92 9.30 7.69
C ALA A 48 -28.54 9.41 6.30
N ASP A 49 -28.09 8.60 5.34
CA ASP A 49 -28.63 8.59 3.96
C ASP A 49 -30.11 8.17 3.92
N LEU A 50 -30.50 7.20 4.74
CA LEU A 50 -31.90 6.78 4.87
C LEU A 50 -32.78 7.90 5.45
N VAL A 51 -32.32 8.60 6.48
CA VAL A 51 -33.07 9.71 7.09
C VAL A 51 -33.11 10.93 6.16
N VAL A 52 -32.07 11.18 5.36
CA VAL A 52 -32.10 12.15 4.25
C VAL A 52 -33.19 11.78 3.24
N ALA A 53 -33.25 10.54 2.77
CA ALA A 53 -34.27 10.10 1.82
C ALA A 53 -35.69 10.26 2.38
N ILE A 54 -35.91 9.84 3.64
CA ILE A 54 -37.19 10.01 4.34
C ILE A 54 -37.56 11.50 4.48
N GLN A 55 -36.59 12.37 4.78
CA GLN A 55 -36.85 13.81 4.88
C GLN A 55 -37.23 14.42 3.53
N HIS A 56 -36.56 14.04 2.43
CA HIS A 56 -36.94 14.48 1.09
C HIS A 56 -38.39 14.08 0.73
N PHE A 57 -38.83 12.87 1.08
CA PHE A 57 -40.22 12.46 0.88
C PHE A 57 -41.22 13.20 1.79
N LYS A 58 -40.85 13.49 3.04
CA LYS A 58 -41.66 14.34 3.94
C LYS A 58 -41.79 15.78 3.46
N GLU A 59 -40.74 16.32 2.84
CA GLU A 59 -40.72 17.64 2.21
C GLU A 59 -41.31 17.61 0.78
N HIS A 60 -42.06 16.55 0.43
CA HIS A 60 -42.71 16.27 -0.87
C HIS A 60 -41.79 16.23 -2.10
N ASN A 61 -40.46 16.28 -1.91
CA ASN A 61 -39.45 16.25 -2.96
C ASN A 61 -39.14 14.82 -3.42
N LEU A 62 -40.12 14.18 -4.05
CA LEU A 62 -40.07 12.79 -4.54
C LEU A 62 -38.77 12.49 -5.32
N VAL A 63 -38.38 13.38 -6.23
CA VAL A 63 -37.18 13.21 -7.06
C VAL A 63 -35.91 13.12 -6.21
N TRP A 64 -35.75 13.97 -5.20
CA TRP A 64 -34.54 13.98 -4.35
C TRP A 64 -34.48 12.75 -3.43
N GLY A 65 -35.63 12.28 -2.93
CA GLY A 65 -35.73 11.02 -2.21
C GLY A 65 -35.36 9.81 -3.09
N CYS A 66 -35.91 9.75 -4.32
CA CYS A 66 -35.59 8.70 -5.28
C CYS A 66 -34.12 8.71 -5.73
N CYS A 67 -33.52 9.87 -5.99
CA CYS A 67 -32.08 9.98 -6.27
C CYS A 67 -31.22 9.48 -5.11
N THR A 68 -31.59 9.86 -3.87
CA THR A 68 -30.88 9.41 -2.66
C THR A 68 -30.92 7.88 -2.51
N ILE A 69 -32.10 7.26 -2.65
CA ILE A 69 -32.24 5.79 -2.63
C ILE A 69 -31.47 5.14 -3.80
N GLY A 70 -31.49 5.76 -4.98
CA GLY A 70 -30.71 5.31 -6.14
C GLY A 70 -29.21 5.21 -5.82
N PHE A 71 -28.64 6.24 -5.19
CA PHE A 71 -27.23 6.22 -4.74
C PHE A 71 -26.97 5.18 -3.65
N MET A 72 -27.91 4.95 -2.71
CA MET A 72 -27.77 3.92 -1.68
C MET A 72 -27.73 2.49 -2.26
N TYR A 73 -28.51 2.20 -3.30
CA TYR A 73 -28.53 0.88 -3.95
C TYR A 73 -27.46 0.72 -5.05
N ALA A 74 -26.95 1.80 -5.63
CA ALA A 74 -25.98 1.76 -6.74
C ALA A 74 -24.74 0.87 -6.49
N PRO A 75 -24.10 0.85 -5.29
CA PRO A 75 -22.98 -0.05 -5.02
C PRO A 75 -23.37 -1.54 -5.00
N ALA A 76 -24.57 -1.86 -4.51
CA ALA A 76 -25.08 -3.22 -4.46
C ALA A 76 -25.47 -3.72 -5.87
N ILE A 77 -26.10 -2.85 -6.67
CA ILE A 77 -26.40 -3.12 -8.09
C ILE A 77 -25.09 -3.30 -8.88
N ALA A 78 -24.10 -2.41 -8.70
CA ALA A 78 -22.80 -2.52 -9.35
C ALA A 78 -22.06 -3.80 -8.96
N TYR A 79 -22.10 -4.20 -7.68
CA TYR A 79 -21.55 -5.47 -7.21
C TYR A 79 -22.24 -6.67 -7.87
N PHE A 80 -23.58 -6.71 -7.88
CA PHE A 80 -24.37 -7.77 -8.52
C PHE A 80 -24.08 -7.87 -10.03
N MET A 81 -24.00 -6.74 -10.74
CA MET A 81 -23.65 -6.74 -12.16
C MET A 81 -22.22 -7.27 -12.38
N LEU A 82 -21.25 -6.90 -11.53
CA LEU A 82 -19.88 -7.41 -11.62
C LEU A 82 -19.73 -8.89 -11.29
N THR A 83 -20.52 -9.45 -10.37
CA THR A 83 -20.52 -10.90 -10.09
C THR A 83 -21.23 -11.68 -11.19
N VAL A 84 -22.40 -11.23 -11.65
CA VAL A 84 -23.14 -11.89 -12.75
C VAL A 84 -22.37 -11.82 -14.06
N SER A 85 -21.76 -10.70 -14.44
CA SER A 85 -20.99 -10.56 -15.70
C SER A 85 -19.68 -11.38 -15.74
N ARG A 86 -19.32 -12.12 -14.68
CA ARG A 86 -18.09 -12.92 -14.62
C ARG A 86 -18.36 -14.37 -14.18
N PRO A 87 -18.59 -15.31 -15.12
CA PRO A 87 -18.78 -16.74 -14.82
C PRO A 87 -17.63 -17.41 -14.04
N ASP A 88 -16.43 -16.82 -14.07
CA ASP A 88 -15.27 -17.18 -13.23
C ASP A 88 -15.48 -16.93 -11.73
N TRP A 89 -16.41 -16.02 -11.36
CA TRP A 89 -16.66 -15.58 -9.99
C TRP A 89 -17.91 -16.21 -9.37
N TRP A 90 -18.60 -17.11 -10.07
CA TRP A 90 -19.88 -17.65 -9.59
C TRP A 90 -19.68 -18.69 -8.47
N MET A 91 -18.92 -19.76 -8.74
CA MET A 91 -18.82 -20.94 -7.90
C MET A 91 -17.50 -21.70 -8.16
N SER A 92 -17.00 -22.47 -7.18
CA SER A 92 -15.91 -23.41 -7.45
C SER A 92 -16.39 -24.48 -8.44
N ASN A 93 -15.48 -25.17 -9.12
CA ASN A 93 -15.90 -26.21 -10.08
C ASN A 93 -16.70 -27.33 -9.39
N ASP A 94 -16.40 -27.58 -8.11
CA ASP A 94 -17.06 -28.54 -7.23
C ASP A 94 -18.47 -28.06 -6.80
N ASP A 95 -18.61 -26.75 -6.51
CA ASP A 95 -19.91 -26.12 -6.23
C ASP A 95 -20.80 -26.07 -7.48
N LYS A 96 -20.22 -25.79 -8.66
CA LYS A 96 -20.94 -25.74 -9.96
C LYS A 96 -21.58 -27.08 -10.32
N LEU A 97 -21.04 -28.19 -9.81
CA LEU A 97 -21.55 -29.54 -10.03
C LEU A 97 -22.66 -29.92 -9.04
N THR A 98 -22.68 -29.31 -7.84
CA THR A 98 -23.55 -29.72 -6.72
C THR A 98 -24.68 -28.73 -6.40
N ARG A 99 -24.56 -27.45 -6.79
CA ARG A 99 -25.58 -26.42 -6.63
C ARG A 99 -26.02 -25.88 -7.99
N SER A 100 -27.33 -25.88 -8.23
CA SER A 100 -27.91 -25.29 -9.44
C SER A 100 -27.58 -23.80 -9.56
N ILE A 101 -27.23 -23.37 -10.77
CA ILE A 101 -26.96 -21.96 -11.12
C ILE A 101 -28.15 -21.05 -10.72
N PHE A 102 -29.38 -21.55 -10.83
CA PHE A 102 -30.59 -20.82 -10.40
C PHE A 102 -30.60 -20.53 -8.89
N TYR A 103 -30.14 -21.48 -8.07
CA TYR A 103 -30.03 -21.28 -6.62
C TYR A 103 -28.95 -20.25 -6.28
N TRP A 104 -27.80 -20.27 -6.98
CA TRP A 104 -26.78 -19.23 -6.82
C TRP A 104 -27.29 -17.85 -7.21
N PHE A 105 -27.96 -17.73 -8.36
CA PHE A 105 -28.50 -16.47 -8.85
C PHE A 105 -29.59 -15.91 -7.90
N SER A 106 -30.48 -16.77 -7.40
CA SER A 106 -31.46 -16.42 -6.37
C SER A 106 -30.80 -15.94 -5.07
N LEU A 107 -29.69 -16.58 -4.65
CA LEU A 107 -28.91 -16.13 -3.49
C LEU A 107 -28.23 -14.77 -3.73
N GLN A 108 -27.72 -14.50 -4.94
CA GLN A 108 -27.17 -13.18 -5.31
C GLN A 108 -28.27 -12.09 -5.34
N LEU A 109 -29.47 -12.43 -5.82
CA LEU A 109 -30.63 -11.52 -5.82
C LEU A 109 -31.10 -11.20 -4.39
N CYS A 110 -31.09 -12.20 -3.51
CA CYS A 110 -31.33 -12.00 -2.07
C CYS A 110 -30.25 -11.11 -1.43
N GLN A 111 -28.97 -11.32 -1.75
CA GLN A 111 -27.87 -10.46 -1.30
C GLN A 111 -27.98 -9.01 -1.83
N LEU A 112 -28.53 -8.80 -3.03
CA LEU A 112 -28.80 -7.46 -3.58
C LEU A 112 -29.91 -6.73 -2.79
N VAL A 113 -30.98 -7.42 -2.39
CA VAL A 113 -32.07 -6.82 -1.58
C VAL A 113 -31.64 -6.59 -0.13
N VAL A 114 -30.89 -7.53 0.45
CA VAL A 114 -30.58 -7.61 1.90
C VAL A 114 -29.12 -7.17 2.20
N PHE A 115 -28.52 -6.38 1.31
CA PHE A 115 -27.08 -6.03 1.31
C PHE A 115 -26.59 -5.39 2.63
N VAL A 116 -27.47 -4.62 3.30
CA VAL A 116 -27.17 -3.92 4.56
C VAL A 116 -26.87 -4.91 5.68
N PHE A 117 -27.73 -5.91 5.86
CA PHE A 117 -27.56 -6.94 6.89
C PHE A 117 -26.39 -7.88 6.56
N PHE A 118 -26.14 -8.14 5.27
CA PHE A 118 -24.96 -8.90 4.84
C PHE A 118 -23.64 -8.17 5.17
N SER A 119 -23.64 -6.84 5.05
CA SER A 119 -22.52 -5.97 5.47
C SER A 119 -22.30 -6.01 6.98
N LEU A 120 -23.37 -5.86 7.76
CA LEU A 120 -23.32 -5.98 9.22
C LEU A 120 -22.89 -7.39 9.68
N TYR A 121 -23.29 -8.45 8.98
CA TYR A 121 -22.87 -9.82 9.26
C TYR A 121 -21.36 -10.03 9.08
N ARG A 122 -20.72 -9.44 8.06
CA ARG A 122 -19.25 -9.46 7.92
C ARG A 122 -18.58 -8.74 9.10
N TYR A 123 -19.08 -7.58 9.52
CA TYR A 123 -18.53 -6.87 10.68
C TYR A 123 -18.69 -7.68 11.97
N ALA A 124 -19.86 -8.28 12.22
CA ALA A 124 -20.10 -9.14 13.38
C ALA A 124 -19.14 -10.35 13.40
N GLY A 125 -18.96 -11.03 12.27
CA GLY A 125 -18.01 -12.15 12.15
C GLY A 125 -16.56 -11.72 12.41
N LEU A 126 -16.14 -10.55 11.90
CA LEU A 126 -14.80 -10.01 12.18
C LEU A 126 -14.61 -9.61 13.64
N ILE A 127 -15.64 -9.09 14.31
CA ILE A 127 -15.62 -8.77 15.76
C ILE A 127 -15.47 -10.06 16.58
N VAL A 128 -16.28 -11.10 16.30
CA VAL A 128 -16.20 -12.39 17.00
C VAL A 128 -14.82 -13.03 16.82
N LEU A 129 -14.32 -13.14 15.59
CA LEU A 129 -12.97 -13.68 15.31
C LEU A 129 -11.86 -12.85 15.99
N SER A 130 -12.04 -11.54 16.13
CA SER A 130 -11.07 -10.67 16.83
C SER A 130 -11.08 -10.89 18.34
N ILE A 131 -12.25 -11.11 18.95
CA ILE A 131 -12.41 -11.41 20.38
C ILE A 131 -11.87 -12.82 20.67
N GLU A 132 -12.24 -13.80 19.85
CA GLU A 132 -11.73 -15.17 19.92
C GLU A 132 -10.19 -15.21 19.82
N ALA A 133 -9.60 -14.45 18.88
CA ALA A 133 -8.15 -14.33 18.77
C ALA A 133 -7.45 -13.60 19.95
N ILE A 134 -8.18 -12.91 20.82
CA ILE A 134 -7.66 -12.35 22.08
C ILE A 134 -7.66 -13.41 23.19
N ILE A 135 -8.68 -14.28 23.21
CA ILE A 135 -8.87 -15.34 24.21
C ILE A 135 -7.94 -16.54 23.94
N LEU A 136 -7.84 -16.97 22.68
CA LEU A 136 -7.04 -18.11 22.26
C LEU A 136 -5.53 -17.85 22.34
N ASN A 137 -4.75 -18.93 22.40
CA ASN A 137 -3.28 -18.86 22.47
C ASN A 137 -2.61 -19.77 21.44
N GLY A 138 -1.32 -19.52 21.19
CA GLY A 138 -0.50 -20.34 20.30
C GLY A 138 -1.06 -20.47 18.88
N ARG A 139 -1.18 -21.71 18.39
CA ARG A 139 -1.55 -22.02 17.00
C ARG A 139 -2.95 -21.53 16.65
N GLU A 140 -3.95 -21.84 17.47
CA GLU A 140 -5.37 -21.61 17.17
C GLU A 140 -5.61 -20.11 16.94
N ARG A 141 -5.07 -19.25 17.81
CA ARG A 141 -5.03 -17.79 17.62
C ARG A 141 -4.44 -17.36 16.27
N THR A 142 -3.36 -17.98 15.81
CA THR A 142 -2.82 -17.66 14.47
C THR A 142 -3.71 -18.15 13.34
N GLU A 143 -4.50 -19.21 13.56
CA GLU A 143 -5.48 -19.74 12.61
C GLU A 143 -6.70 -18.81 12.52
N THR A 144 -7.29 -18.42 13.66
CA THR A 144 -8.36 -17.41 13.76
C THR A 144 -7.95 -16.07 13.14
N LEU A 145 -6.72 -15.58 13.40
CA LEU A 145 -6.20 -14.36 12.77
C LEU A 145 -5.98 -14.51 11.26
N ASN A 146 -5.57 -15.69 10.78
CA ASN A 146 -5.48 -15.94 9.33
C ASN A 146 -6.87 -15.89 8.69
N ILE A 147 -7.89 -16.50 9.32
CA ILE A 147 -9.31 -16.46 8.88
C ILE A 147 -9.86 -15.04 8.90
N ALA A 148 -9.63 -14.28 9.98
CA ALA A 148 -10.02 -12.87 10.06
C ALA A 148 -9.32 -12.00 8.99
N SER A 149 -8.06 -12.31 8.66
CA SER A 149 -7.31 -11.65 7.58
C SER A 149 -7.58 -12.20 6.17
N ALA A 150 -8.50 -13.15 6.02
CA ALA A 150 -8.87 -13.68 4.73
C ALA A 150 -9.65 -12.63 3.91
N PRO A 151 -9.31 -12.44 2.63
CA PRO A 151 -10.04 -11.54 1.74
C PRO A 151 -11.49 -12.02 1.61
N ALA A 152 -12.46 -11.10 1.56
CA ALA A 152 -13.86 -11.42 1.36
C ALA A 152 -14.47 -10.65 0.17
N ALA A 153 -15.34 -11.28 -0.60
CA ALA A 153 -15.94 -10.67 -1.79
C ALA A 153 -16.70 -9.36 -1.48
N ILE A 154 -17.28 -9.24 -0.29
CA ILE A 154 -17.97 -8.04 0.21
C ILE A 154 -17.06 -6.81 0.35
N GLU A 155 -15.73 -6.99 0.40
CA GLU A 155 -14.79 -5.87 0.40
C GLU A 155 -14.76 -5.14 -0.96
N LEU A 156 -15.27 -5.77 -2.03
CA LEU A 156 -15.58 -5.09 -3.30
C LEU A 156 -16.80 -4.17 -3.17
N TYR A 157 -17.84 -4.57 -2.43
CA TYR A 157 -19.00 -3.71 -2.17
C TYR A 157 -18.59 -2.45 -1.38
N PHE A 158 -17.79 -2.57 -0.31
CA PHE A 158 -17.30 -1.40 0.44
C PHE A 158 -16.41 -0.46 -0.40
N PHE A 159 -15.66 -1.01 -1.37
CA PHE A 159 -14.90 -0.21 -2.33
C PHE A 159 -15.81 0.52 -3.34
N LEU A 160 -16.86 -0.14 -3.84
CA LEU A 160 -17.86 0.48 -4.70
C LEU A 160 -18.69 1.53 -3.95
N GLN A 161 -18.93 1.34 -2.64
CA GLN A 161 -19.71 2.25 -1.80
C GLN A 161 -19.15 3.68 -1.80
N ALA A 162 -17.83 3.85 -1.78
CA ALA A 162 -17.20 5.17 -1.91
C ALA A 162 -17.63 5.87 -3.21
N TRP A 163 -17.45 5.20 -4.35
CA TRP A 163 -17.54 5.86 -5.66
C TRP A 163 -18.96 5.93 -6.23
N PHE A 164 -19.85 5.00 -5.85
CA PHE A 164 -21.23 4.93 -6.35
C PHE A 164 -22.29 5.45 -5.36
N GLN A 165 -22.00 5.47 -4.05
CA GLN A 165 -22.88 6.08 -3.04
C GLN A 165 -22.28 7.38 -2.50
N ALA A 166 -21.09 7.33 -1.88
CA ALA A 166 -20.58 8.46 -1.10
C ALA A 166 -20.15 9.68 -1.94
N VAL A 167 -19.53 9.53 -3.12
CA VAL A 167 -19.25 10.69 -4.00
C VAL A 167 -20.55 11.36 -4.49
N PRO A 168 -21.51 10.64 -5.13
CA PRO A 168 -22.74 11.27 -5.61
C PRO A 168 -23.57 11.86 -4.47
N GLN A 169 -23.71 11.15 -3.34
CA GLN A 169 -24.47 11.62 -2.18
C GLN A 169 -23.84 12.90 -1.59
N ALA A 170 -22.54 12.92 -1.34
CA ALA A 170 -21.87 14.11 -0.78
C ALA A 170 -22.03 15.33 -1.70
N LEU A 171 -21.83 15.18 -3.01
CA LEU A 171 -22.03 16.28 -3.96
C LEU A 171 -23.50 16.72 -4.05
N PHE A 172 -24.43 15.78 -4.15
CA PHE A 172 -25.87 16.06 -4.32
C PHE A 172 -26.46 16.74 -3.08
N GLN A 173 -26.24 16.19 -1.88
CA GLN A 173 -26.76 16.81 -0.66
C GLN A 173 -26.10 18.15 -0.35
N THR A 174 -24.83 18.37 -0.77
CA THR A 174 -24.17 19.69 -0.66
C THR A 174 -24.79 20.72 -1.62
N HIS A 175 -25.09 20.37 -2.87
CA HIS A 175 -25.84 21.26 -3.78
C HIS A 175 -27.25 21.56 -3.23
N LEU A 176 -27.98 20.55 -2.74
CA LEU A 176 -29.29 20.73 -2.10
C LEU A 176 -29.25 21.48 -0.75
N LEU A 177 -28.05 21.75 -0.21
CA LEU A 177 -27.84 22.63 0.93
C LEU A 177 -27.64 24.09 0.47
N PHE A 178 -26.87 24.34 -0.60
CA PHE A 178 -26.60 25.70 -1.10
C PHE A 178 -27.72 26.30 -1.94
N ARG A 179 -28.57 25.48 -2.58
CA ARG A 179 -29.77 25.91 -3.33
C ARG A 179 -30.92 26.42 -2.44
N GLN A 180 -30.59 27.15 -1.38
CA GLN A 180 -31.50 27.50 -0.29
C GLN A 180 -32.52 28.59 -0.66
N SER A 181 -32.27 29.36 -1.73
CA SER A 181 -33.15 30.43 -2.21
C SER A 181 -34.55 29.96 -2.66
N SER A 182 -34.70 28.68 -2.98
CA SER A 182 -35.90 28.16 -3.68
C SER A 182 -36.97 27.54 -2.75
N PHE A 183 -36.60 27.05 -1.56
CA PHE A 183 -37.50 26.23 -0.74
C PHE A 183 -37.30 26.43 0.77
N HIS A 184 -38.39 26.37 1.54
CA HIS A 184 -38.41 26.59 2.98
C HIS A 184 -37.88 25.35 3.74
N GLN A 185 -36.56 25.20 3.83
CA GLN A 185 -35.92 24.04 4.46
C GLN A 185 -36.06 24.06 6.00
N THR A 186 -36.44 22.93 6.58
CA THR A 186 -36.46 22.77 8.04
C THR A 186 -35.04 22.67 8.61
N TYR A 187 -34.82 23.16 9.85
CA TYR A 187 -33.53 23.00 10.54
C TYR A 187 -33.11 21.52 10.66
N GLN A 188 -34.08 20.62 10.84
CA GLN A 188 -33.86 19.18 10.84
C GLN A 188 -33.31 18.67 9.49
N SER A 189 -33.85 19.14 8.35
CA SER A 189 -33.37 18.80 7.01
C SER A 189 -31.92 19.27 6.81
N VAL A 190 -31.58 20.48 7.25
CA VAL A 190 -30.21 21.01 7.23
C VAL A 190 -29.24 20.12 8.04
N VAL A 191 -29.56 19.81 9.29
CA VAL A 191 -28.70 18.97 10.16
C VAL A 191 -28.49 17.57 9.59
N VAL A 192 -29.56 16.96 9.06
CA VAL A 192 -29.51 15.60 8.48
C VAL A 192 -28.70 15.57 7.17
N LYS A 193 -28.84 16.59 6.30
CA LYS A 193 -27.98 16.75 5.11
C LYS A 193 -26.50 16.89 5.50
N VAL A 194 -26.18 17.76 6.46
CA VAL A 194 -24.80 17.96 6.93
C VAL A 194 -24.20 16.66 7.50
N LEU A 195 -24.97 15.87 8.25
CA LEU A 195 -24.52 14.56 8.74
C LEU A 195 -24.20 13.59 7.59
N SER A 196 -25.08 13.47 6.60
CA SER A 196 -24.85 12.62 5.42
C SER A 196 -23.61 13.05 4.61
N ILE A 197 -23.41 14.36 4.40
CA ILE A 197 -22.23 14.91 3.72
C ILE A 197 -20.96 14.52 4.47
N ILE A 198 -20.89 14.79 5.79
CA ILE A 198 -19.71 14.48 6.62
C ILE A 198 -19.42 12.98 6.60
N MET A 199 -20.43 12.13 6.82
CA MET A 199 -20.26 10.68 6.86
C MET A 199 -19.83 10.11 5.49
N SER A 200 -20.34 10.67 4.39
CA SER A 200 -19.90 10.31 3.05
C SER A 200 -18.42 10.67 2.84
N VAL A 201 -17.99 11.88 3.22
CA VAL A 201 -16.57 12.30 3.16
C VAL A 201 -15.68 11.40 4.02
N VAL A 202 -16.14 10.95 5.20
CA VAL A 202 -15.41 9.98 6.03
C VAL A 202 -15.20 8.64 5.29
N ILE A 203 -16.22 8.08 4.64
CA ILE A 203 -16.08 6.85 3.84
C ILE A 203 -15.13 7.05 2.66
N LEU A 204 -15.22 8.19 1.96
CA LEU A 204 -14.29 8.53 0.87
C LEU A 204 -12.84 8.58 1.36
N ALA A 205 -12.57 9.19 2.51
CA ALA A 205 -11.23 9.25 3.08
C ALA A 205 -10.72 7.86 3.52
N ILE A 206 -11.58 7.00 4.08
CA ILE A 206 -11.22 5.61 4.46
C ILE A 206 -10.90 4.75 3.24
N GLN A 207 -11.67 4.83 2.15
CA GLN A 207 -11.34 4.07 0.94
C GLN A 207 -10.14 4.68 0.20
N THR A 208 -10.02 6.00 0.11
CA THR A 208 -8.86 6.64 -0.53
C THR A 208 -7.55 6.33 0.20
N THR A 209 -7.51 6.39 1.53
CA THR A 209 -6.33 5.92 2.30
C THR A 209 -6.02 4.45 2.10
N SER A 210 -7.06 3.61 1.96
CA SER A 210 -6.88 2.17 1.71
C SER A 210 -6.27 1.88 0.34
N PHE A 211 -6.54 2.73 -0.67
CA PHE A 211 -6.15 2.50 -2.06
C PHE A 211 -5.08 3.45 -2.65
N GLN A 212 -4.76 4.59 -2.02
CA GLN A 212 -3.75 5.58 -2.51
C GLN A 212 -2.38 5.01 -2.89
N ARG A 213 -1.98 3.87 -2.29
CA ARG A 213 -0.67 3.21 -2.50
C ARG A 213 -0.79 1.68 -2.58
N PHE A 214 -1.98 1.19 -2.95
CA PHE A 214 -2.29 -0.23 -2.87
C PHE A 214 -1.41 -1.06 -3.80
N GLU A 215 -1.16 -0.65 -5.05
CA GLU A 215 -0.24 -1.35 -5.95
C GLU A 215 1.22 -1.34 -5.46
N SER A 216 1.68 -0.24 -4.87
CA SER A 216 3.01 -0.12 -4.28
C SER A 216 3.20 -1.02 -3.04
N GLN A 217 2.14 -1.27 -2.26
CA GLN A 217 2.13 -2.20 -1.14
C GLN A 217 1.85 -3.66 -1.57
N ARG A 218 1.09 -3.89 -2.64
CA ARG A 218 0.80 -5.23 -3.19
C ARG A 218 2.07 -5.95 -3.62
N ILE A 219 3.02 -5.23 -4.21
CA ILE A 219 4.35 -5.75 -4.55
C ILE A 219 5.17 -6.18 -3.31
N ASN A 220 4.86 -5.65 -2.13
CA ASN A 220 5.43 -6.07 -0.84
C ASN A 220 4.58 -7.15 -0.12
N GLY A 221 3.62 -7.78 -0.83
CA GLY A 221 2.82 -8.89 -0.33
C GLY A 221 1.46 -8.53 0.28
N ARG A 222 0.99 -7.27 0.16
CA ARG A 222 -0.39 -6.90 0.55
C ARG A 222 -1.40 -7.60 -0.38
N LYS A 223 -2.25 -8.47 0.17
CA LYS A 223 -3.31 -9.20 -0.57
C LYS A 223 -4.38 -8.24 -1.11
N LEU A 224 -5.03 -8.61 -2.21
CA LEU A 224 -6.19 -7.90 -2.76
C LEU A 224 -7.47 -8.23 -1.96
N PRO A 225 -8.24 -7.23 -1.46
CA PRO A 225 -9.32 -7.44 -0.48
C PRO A 225 -10.43 -8.44 -0.86
N TRP A 226 -10.78 -8.54 -2.15
CA TRP A 226 -11.89 -9.39 -2.63
C TRP A 226 -11.44 -10.66 -3.39
N ALA A 227 -10.16 -11.04 -3.29
CA ALA A 227 -9.55 -12.06 -4.16
C ALA A 227 -9.94 -13.54 -3.90
N MET A 228 -11.07 -13.84 -3.25
CA MET A 228 -11.51 -15.24 -3.03
C MET A 228 -11.68 -16.01 -4.35
N TRP A 229 -12.28 -15.37 -5.36
CA TRP A 229 -12.63 -16.01 -6.62
C TRP A 229 -11.47 -16.20 -7.59
N LEU A 230 -10.35 -15.52 -7.38
CA LEU A 230 -9.16 -15.67 -8.21
C LEU A 230 -8.37 -16.96 -7.89
N LYS A 231 -8.97 -18.04 -7.36
CA LYS A 231 -8.28 -19.28 -6.94
C LYS A 231 -7.30 -19.83 -8.02
N LYS A 232 -7.65 -19.70 -9.31
CA LYS A 232 -6.79 -20.05 -10.46
C LYS A 232 -5.50 -19.20 -10.55
N TYR A 233 -5.60 -17.90 -10.29
CA TYR A 233 -4.45 -16.98 -10.23
C TYR A 233 -3.77 -16.99 -8.85
N CYS A 234 -4.50 -17.25 -7.76
CA CYS A 234 -4.01 -17.30 -6.38
C CYS A 234 -3.24 -18.59 -6.06
N VAL A 235 -3.06 -19.49 -7.04
CA VAL A 235 -2.09 -20.60 -7.04
C VAL A 235 -0.91 -20.31 -7.99
N GLN A 236 -1.08 -19.43 -8.97
CA GLN A 236 -0.03 -19.04 -9.92
C GLN A 236 0.81 -17.85 -9.42
N GLU A 237 0.17 -16.82 -8.84
CA GLU A 237 0.81 -15.73 -8.10
C GLU A 237 1.71 -16.22 -6.94
N PRO A 238 1.34 -17.17 -6.06
CA PRO A 238 2.27 -17.66 -5.04
C PRO A 238 3.45 -18.44 -5.62
N HIS A 239 3.36 -19.12 -6.76
CA HIS A 239 4.57 -19.65 -7.42
C HIS A 239 5.49 -18.49 -7.83
N ASP A 240 4.92 -17.46 -8.44
CA ASP A 240 5.60 -16.21 -8.76
C ASP A 240 6.16 -15.48 -7.52
N PHE A 241 5.57 -15.61 -6.32
CA PHE A 241 6.01 -14.96 -5.09
C PHE A 241 6.89 -15.83 -4.18
N GLU A 242 6.86 -17.16 -4.31
CA GLU A 242 7.76 -18.07 -3.59
C GLU A 242 9.19 -18.04 -4.17
N GLU A 243 9.33 -17.77 -5.46
CA GLU A 243 10.62 -17.35 -6.03
C GLU A 243 11.11 -16.00 -5.44
N LYS A 244 10.18 -15.08 -5.14
CA LYS A 244 10.47 -13.73 -4.61
C LYS A 244 10.67 -13.72 -3.07
N LYS A 245 11.17 -14.82 -2.49
CA LYS A 245 11.52 -14.89 -1.06
C LYS A 245 12.77 -14.03 -0.75
N PRO A 246 12.69 -13.04 0.16
CA PRO A 246 13.89 -12.34 0.62
C PRO A 246 14.78 -13.29 1.42
N LEU A 247 16.07 -13.34 1.06
CA LEU A 247 17.06 -14.18 1.74
C LEU A 247 17.25 -13.72 3.20
N LYS A 248 16.60 -14.40 4.14
CA LYS A 248 17.05 -14.44 5.54
C LYS A 248 18.43 -15.12 5.55
N LEU A 249 19.45 -14.46 6.10
CA LEU A 249 20.73 -15.11 6.36
C LEU A 249 20.52 -16.22 7.40
N SER A 250 20.79 -17.47 7.03
CA SER A 250 20.60 -18.62 7.91
C SER A 250 21.74 -18.71 8.92
N ASN A 251 21.44 -18.48 10.20
CA ASN A 251 22.38 -18.77 11.29
C ASN A 251 22.69 -20.27 11.31
N ILE A 252 23.93 -20.63 10.95
CA ILE A 252 24.40 -22.01 10.96
C ILE A 252 24.55 -22.48 12.41
N LYS A 253 23.56 -23.23 12.91
CA LYS A 253 23.78 -24.12 14.04
C LYS A 253 24.62 -25.31 13.58
N ARG A 254 25.90 -25.34 13.93
CA ARG A 254 26.69 -26.57 13.94
C ARG A 254 26.35 -27.33 15.22
N ASN A 255 25.67 -28.46 15.10
CA ASN A 255 25.65 -29.46 16.16
C ASN A 255 27.03 -30.12 16.26
N ASN A 256 27.42 -30.49 17.46
CA ASN A 256 28.22 -31.66 17.83
C ASN A 256 27.90 -31.96 19.31
N THR A 257 28.11 -33.19 19.77
CA THR A 257 27.53 -33.68 21.02
C THR A 257 28.52 -34.58 21.76
N VAL A 258 28.59 -34.50 23.10
CA VAL A 258 29.33 -35.41 24.01
C VAL A 258 30.87 -35.26 23.89
N GLU A 259 31.76 -35.29 24.89
CA GLU A 259 31.83 -35.49 26.37
C GLU A 259 33.06 -34.64 26.86
N ASP A 260 33.33 -34.28 28.12
CA ASP A 260 32.55 -33.93 29.33
C ASP A 260 33.53 -33.28 30.38
N SER A 261 33.03 -32.95 31.58
CA SER A 261 33.72 -32.84 32.89
C SER A 261 34.24 -31.47 33.40
N ARG A 262 33.58 -31.03 34.49
CA ARG A 262 34.08 -30.35 35.71
C ARG A 262 34.76 -28.96 35.70
N GLU A 263 34.03 -28.04 36.35
CA GLU A 263 34.43 -27.25 37.54
C GLU A 263 35.15 -25.85 37.47
N GLN A 264 34.49 -24.89 38.14
CA GLN A 264 34.96 -23.76 38.97
C GLN A 264 35.59 -22.45 38.40
N LYS A 265 34.83 -21.36 38.65
CA LYS A 265 35.17 -20.06 39.34
C LYS A 265 36.22 -19.06 38.77
N GLU A 266 35.74 -17.79 38.66
CA GLU A 266 36.35 -16.51 39.13
C GLU A 266 37.74 -16.05 38.59
N SER A 267 38.10 -14.76 38.48
CA SER A 267 37.37 -13.46 38.42
C SER A 267 38.33 -12.31 37.98
N ILE A 268 37.80 -11.10 37.69
CA ILE A 268 38.39 -9.74 37.85
C ILE A 268 39.83 -9.48 37.29
N LYS A 269 40.12 -8.69 36.24
CA LYS A 269 39.79 -7.27 35.86
C LYS A 269 40.76 -6.19 36.42
N ILE A 270 41.72 -5.75 35.59
CA ILE A 270 42.47 -4.46 35.62
C ILE A 270 42.68 -4.09 34.12
N GLN A 271 42.18 -2.99 33.52
CA GLN A 271 42.34 -1.53 33.72
C GLN A 271 43.66 -0.98 33.12
N HIS A 272 43.56 0.06 32.27
CA HIS A 272 44.68 0.61 31.49
C HIS A 272 44.38 2.04 31.02
N GLU A 273 45.28 2.97 31.34
CA GLU A 273 45.42 4.35 30.85
C GLU A 273 46.95 4.64 30.82
N ASP A 274 47.51 5.66 30.17
CA ASP A 274 46.93 6.81 29.47
C ASP A 274 47.74 7.18 28.19
N LYS A 275 47.31 8.19 27.42
CA LYS A 275 47.88 8.55 26.10
C LYS A 275 47.86 10.06 25.80
N LYS A 276 48.88 10.54 25.07
CA LYS A 276 48.88 11.86 24.37
C LYS A 276 48.83 11.63 22.85
N GLN A 277 47.87 12.21 22.11
CA GLN A 277 47.83 13.60 21.55
C GLN A 277 48.76 13.74 20.33
N SER A 278 48.33 14.18 19.14
CA SER A 278 46.99 14.38 18.55
C SER A 278 47.09 14.31 17.01
N ASP A 279 45.96 14.21 16.29
CA ASP A 279 45.60 15.01 15.07
C ASP A 279 44.53 14.35 14.18
N PHE A 280 44.09 15.09 13.15
CA PHE A 280 42.86 14.89 12.36
C PHE A 280 42.63 13.47 11.82
N HIS A 281 41.40 12.98 12.01
CA HIS A 281 40.97 11.68 11.48
C HIS A 281 39.60 11.76 10.79
N VAL A 282 39.57 11.52 9.47
CA VAL A 282 38.35 11.06 8.81
C VAL A 282 38.11 9.61 9.23
N ILE A 283 36.90 9.30 9.70
CA ILE A 283 36.57 7.98 10.25
C ILE A 283 36.16 7.03 9.13
N LEU A 284 37.14 6.32 8.56
CA LEU A 284 36.85 5.14 7.74
C LEU A 284 36.56 3.96 8.68
N HIS A 285 35.35 3.39 8.61
CA HIS A 285 34.94 2.32 9.51
C HIS A 285 35.61 0.97 9.15
N ARG A 286 36.86 0.80 9.57
CA ARG A 286 37.69 -0.37 9.32
C ARG A 286 37.18 -1.59 10.10
N GLN A 287 36.39 -2.45 9.46
CA GLN A 287 36.02 -3.75 10.03
C GLN A 287 37.26 -4.66 10.10
N VAL A 288 37.67 -5.04 11.31
CA VAL A 288 38.88 -5.82 11.55
C VAL A 288 38.60 -7.31 11.30
N SER A 289 39.25 -7.90 10.30
CA SER A 289 39.35 -9.36 10.16
C SER A 289 40.50 -9.88 11.04
N VAL A 290 40.17 -10.66 12.06
CA VAL A 290 41.16 -11.28 12.95
C VAL A 290 41.71 -12.55 12.31
N THR A 291 42.98 -12.53 11.91
CA THR A 291 43.75 -13.75 11.62
C THR A 291 44.13 -14.47 12.92
N PRO A 292 44.10 -15.81 12.98
CA PRO A 292 44.56 -16.54 14.15
C PRO A 292 46.07 -16.30 14.41
N PRO A 293 46.53 -16.34 15.68
CA PRO A 293 47.93 -16.15 16.01
C PRO A 293 48.80 -17.32 15.52
N LEU A 294 50.03 -17.00 15.10
CA LEU A 294 51.08 -17.97 14.83
C LEU A 294 51.64 -18.55 16.15
N PRO A 295 52.17 -19.78 16.15
CA PRO A 295 52.74 -20.39 17.36
C PRO A 295 53.99 -19.63 17.87
N PRO A 296 54.29 -19.72 19.18
CA PRO A 296 55.39 -19.00 19.81
C PRO A 296 56.77 -19.46 19.31
N LYS A 297 57.74 -18.53 19.33
CA LYS A 297 58.96 -18.54 18.51
C LYS A 297 60.04 -19.58 18.87
N ASN A 298 59.87 -20.36 19.94
CA ASN A 298 60.91 -21.20 20.55
C ASN A 298 60.53 -22.68 20.62
N VAL A 299 60.38 -23.35 19.46
CA VAL A 299 60.34 -24.82 19.37
C VAL A 299 61.32 -25.27 18.29
N TYR A 300 62.32 -26.08 18.67
CA TYR A 300 63.21 -26.73 17.72
C TYR A 300 62.47 -27.85 16.99
N ILE A 301 62.05 -27.58 15.76
CA ILE A 301 61.53 -28.62 14.86
C ILE A 301 62.71 -29.18 14.08
N THR A 302 63.17 -30.37 14.46
CA THR A 302 64.14 -31.16 13.68
C THR A 302 63.52 -31.56 12.34
N PRO A 303 64.13 -31.24 11.19
CA PRO A 303 63.58 -31.62 9.89
C PRO A 303 63.68 -33.13 9.67
N PRO A 304 62.64 -33.80 9.13
CA PRO A 304 62.75 -35.19 8.71
C PRO A 304 63.71 -35.33 7.52
N PRO A 305 64.42 -36.46 7.38
CA PRO A 305 65.46 -36.62 6.37
C PRO A 305 64.90 -36.70 4.95
N THR A 306 65.47 -35.91 4.03
CA THR A 306 65.21 -36.02 2.59
C THR A 306 65.94 -37.22 1.98
N PRO A 307 65.29 -37.93 1.05
CA PRO A 307 65.97 -38.54 -0.09
C PRO A 307 65.49 -37.96 -1.43
N LEU A 308 66.34 -38.07 -2.47
CA LEU A 308 66.04 -37.88 -3.90
C LEU A 308 65.61 -36.47 -4.35
N ARG A 309 66.59 -35.55 -4.29
CA ARG A 309 66.67 -34.38 -5.17
C ARG A 309 67.03 -34.84 -6.60
N GLY A 310 66.11 -34.71 -7.57
CA GLY A 310 66.45 -34.94 -8.98
C GLY A 310 65.30 -34.74 -9.97
N VAL A 311 65.53 -33.92 -11.01
CA VAL A 311 64.74 -33.78 -12.26
C VAL A 311 63.24 -33.44 -12.05
N THR A 312 62.76 -32.23 -12.34
CA THR A 312 63.05 -31.36 -13.50
C THR A 312 63.29 -29.89 -13.13
N THR A 313 64.00 -29.17 -14.01
CA THR A 313 63.99 -27.70 -14.06
C THR A 313 62.72 -27.20 -14.74
N VAL A 314 61.88 -26.44 -14.02
CA VAL A 314 60.83 -25.62 -14.62
C VAL A 314 61.26 -24.17 -14.52
N THR A 315 61.36 -23.49 -15.66
CA THR A 315 61.71 -22.07 -15.72
C THR A 315 60.60 -21.20 -15.10
N PRO A 316 60.94 -20.14 -14.35
CA PRO A 316 59.93 -19.22 -13.86
C PRO A 316 59.27 -18.52 -15.05
N LEU A 317 57.94 -18.63 -15.15
CA LEU A 317 57.17 -17.87 -16.13
C LEU A 317 57.30 -16.37 -15.83
N PRO A 318 57.49 -15.50 -16.86
CA PRO A 318 57.54 -14.07 -16.65
C PRO A 318 56.20 -13.59 -16.08
N ILE A 319 56.27 -12.86 -14.96
CA ILE A 319 55.10 -12.19 -14.36
C ILE A 319 54.68 -11.08 -15.32
N PRO A 320 53.43 -11.04 -15.80
CA PRO A 320 52.96 -9.91 -16.61
C PRO A 320 52.83 -8.66 -15.73
N ASP A 321 53.36 -7.53 -16.19
CA ASP A 321 53.20 -6.20 -15.56
C ASP A 321 51.77 -5.63 -15.73
N ALA A 322 50.76 -6.45 -15.47
CA ALA A 322 49.37 -6.06 -15.38
C ALA A 322 49.02 -5.81 -13.90
N PRO A 323 48.39 -4.67 -13.55
CA PRO A 323 47.94 -4.45 -12.17
C PRO A 323 46.93 -5.52 -11.77
N ALA A 324 47.10 -6.08 -10.57
CA ALA A 324 46.23 -7.14 -10.07
C ALA A 324 44.76 -6.69 -10.10
N PRO A 325 43.82 -7.54 -10.58
CA PRO A 325 42.41 -7.16 -10.69
C PRO A 325 41.84 -6.84 -9.30
N PRO A 326 40.95 -5.83 -9.18
CA PRO A 326 40.41 -5.41 -7.90
C PRO A 326 39.68 -6.55 -7.20
N ARG A 327 39.89 -6.70 -5.89
CA ARG A 327 39.21 -7.73 -5.08
C ARG A 327 37.69 -7.54 -5.13
N PRO A 328 36.88 -8.62 -5.10
CA PRO A 328 35.42 -8.54 -5.21
C PRO A 328 34.72 -7.64 -4.19
N ASP A 329 35.38 -7.36 -3.06
CA ASP A 329 34.80 -6.66 -1.91
C ASP A 329 34.93 -5.12 -1.98
N SER A 330 35.52 -4.56 -3.05
CA SER A 330 35.64 -3.11 -3.22
C SER A 330 34.36 -2.48 -3.76
N ILE A 331 33.57 -1.84 -2.89
CA ILE A 331 32.38 -1.07 -3.28
C ILE A 331 32.81 0.23 -3.97
N CYS A 332 32.70 0.28 -5.30
CA CYS A 332 33.00 1.47 -6.09
C CYS A 332 31.76 2.38 -6.22
N THR A 333 31.77 3.54 -5.56
CA THR A 333 30.80 4.62 -5.78
C THR A 333 31.16 5.44 -7.02
N ILE A 334 30.70 5.00 -8.18
CA ILE A 334 30.86 5.72 -9.46
C ILE A 334 29.85 6.85 -9.55
N SER A 335 30.32 8.09 -9.70
CA SER A 335 29.50 9.21 -10.17
C SER A 335 29.38 9.15 -11.70
N GLU A 336 28.21 9.51 -12.23
CA GLU A 336 27.90 9.38 -13.66
C GLU A 336 28.81 10.28 -14.53
N ASN A 337 29.45 9.69 -15.54
CA ASN A 337 30.04 10.39 -16.69
C ASN A 337 30.11 9.43 -17.90
N SER A 338 29.83 9.94 -19.09
CA SER A 338 29.28 9.17 -20.22
C SER A 338 30.27 8.47 -21.16
N GLU A 339 31.57 8.45 -20.84
CA GLU A 339 32.59 7.90 -21.74
C GLU A 339 32.97 6.43 -21.47
N SER A 340 32.63 5.90 -20.29
CA SER A 340 33.03 4.56 -19.84
C SER A 340 32.50 3.41 -20.71
N GLU A 341 31.27 3.54 -21.25
CA GLU A 341 30.63 2.45 -22.00
C GLU A 341 31.37 2.08 -23.30
N LYS A 342 32.03 3.04 -23.96
CA LYS A 342 32.76 2.82 -25.22
C LYS A 342 34.01 1.97 -25.03
N LEU A 343 34.65 2.03 -23.86
CA LEU A 343 35.82 1.20 -23.54
C LEU A 343 35.41 -0.24 -23.20
N PHE A 344 34.30 -0.43 -22.48
CA PHE A 344 33.78 -1.76 -22.18
C PHE A 344 33.40 -2.55 -23.44
N ALA A 345 32.74 -1.90 -24.41
CA ALA A 345 32.35 -2.56 -25.67
C ALA A 345 33.55 -3.12 -26.45
N LYS A 346 34.69 -2.41 -26.46
CA LYS A 346 35.89 -2.81 -27.19
C LYS A 346 36.68 -3.95 -26.53
N ALA A 347 36.52 -4.15 -25.22
CA ALA A 347 37.14 -5.27 -24.50
C ALA A 347 36.41 -6.60 -24.76
N ILE A 348 35.08 -6.57 -24.89
CA ILE A 348 34.24 -7.77 -25.07
C ILE A 348 34.54 -8.44 -26.42
N SER A 349 34.61 -7.68 -27.51
CA SER A 349 34.81 -8.21 -28.87
C SER A 349 36.13 -8.96 -29.09
N ILE A 350 37.11 -8.81 -28.18
CA ILE A 350 38.41 -9.50 -28.26
C ILE A 350 38.37 -10.86 -27.52
N ALA A 351 37.43 -11.05 -26.60
CA ALA A 351 37.29 -12.29 -25.84
C ALA A 351 36.55 -13.41 -26.62
N ASP A 352 35.55 -13.04 -27.41
CA ASP A 352 34.64 -14.00 -28.06
C ASP A 352 35.33 -14.86 -29.15
N THR A 353 36.40 -14.37 -29.78
CA THR A 353 37.08 -15.07 -30.88
C THR A 353 37.90 -16.30 -30.45
N LYS A 354 38.08 -16.54 -29.14
CA LYS A 354 39.00 -17.57 -28.61
C LYS A 354 38.35 -18.65 -27.74
N LYS A 355 37.02 -18.84 -27.83
CA LYS A 355 36.31 -19.84 -27.02
C LYS A 355 35.36 -20.78 -27.76
N SER A 356 35.75 -21.16 -28.99
CA SER A 356 35.36 -22.46 -29.54
C SER A 356 36.18 -23.58 -28.88
N ILE A 357 35.70 -24.82 -28.96
CA ILE A 357 36.28 -26.08 -28.43
C ILE A 357 36.04 -26.34 -26.92
N ASN A 358 35.13 -27.31 -26.71
CA ASN A 358 34.99 -28.25 -25.58
C ASN A 358 34.28 -27.87 -24.26
N THR A 359 33.58 -28.91 -23.76
CA THR A 359 32.97 -29.10 -22.43
C THR A 359 31.59 -28.46 -22.20
N THR A 360 30.54 -29.24 -22.49
CA THR A 360 29.14 -29.02 -22.06
C THR A 360 28.95 -29.25 -20.55
N GLN A 361 29.44 -28.32 -19.73
CA GLN A 361 28.92 -28.14 -18.38
C GLN A 361 27.73 -27.17 -18.39
N ASN A 362 26.68 -27.48 -17.63
CA ASN A 362 25.50 -26.62 -17.46
C ASN A 362 25.84 -25.36 -16.63
N LEU A 363 26.54 -24.42 -17.27
CA LEU A 363 26.72 -23.06 -16.78
C LEU A 363 25.36 -22.38 -16.62
N LYS A 364 24.85 -22.34 -15.39
CA LYS A 364 23.80 -21.39 -15.01
C LYS A 364 24.37 -19.98 -15.14
N VAL A 365 24.22 -19.41 -16.34
CA VAL A 365 24.49 -17.99 -16.63
C VAL A 365 23.80 -17.14 -15.56
N PRO A 366 24.48 -16.15 -14.95
CA PRO A 366 23.89 -15.35 -13.88
C PRO A 366 22.67 -14.58 -14.40
N GLN A 367 21.47 -15.08 -14.09
CA GLN A 367 20.22 -14.42 -14.42
C GLN A 367 20.17 -13.04 -13.75
N ARG A 368 19.81 -12.02 -14.54
CA ARG A 368 19.82 -10.61 -14.13
C ARG A 368 18.65 -10.31 -13.20
N ARG A 369 18.77 -10.69 -11.93
CA ARG A 369 17.75 -10.45 -10.88
C ARG A 369 17.28 -9.00 -10.88
N TYR A 370 16.03 -8.77 -11.24
CA TYR A 370 15.46 -7.42 -11.31
C TYR A 370 14.97 -6.97 -9.92
N SER A 371 15.53 -5.87 -9.40
CA SER A 371 15.05 -5.32 -8.13
C SER A 371 13.87 -4.37 -8.35
N THR A 372 12.69 -4.75 -7.88
CA THR A 372 11.53 -3.85 -7.80
C THR A 372 11.50 -3.13 -6.45
N LYS A 373 11.01 -1.89 -6.41
CA LYS A 373 10.80 -1.16 -5.15
C LYS A 373 9.36 -1.35 -4.68
N GLY A 374 9.20 -1.96 -3.51
CA GLY A 374 7.93 -2.09 -2.78
C GLY A 374 7.86 -1.08 -1.63
N LEU A 375 6.65 -0.85 -1.13
CA LEU A 375 6.41 -0.01 0.04
C LEU A 375 5.92 -0.85 1.22
N GLU A 376 6.34 -0.48 2.43
CA GLU A 376 5.80 -1.04 3.67
C GLU A 376 4.34 -0.61 3.89
N GLU A 377 3.58 -1.38 4.68
CA GLU A 377 2.28 -0.90 5.16
C GLU A 377 2.49 0.21 6.20
N ASP A 378 1.64 1.23 6.17
CA ASP A 378 1.67 2.32 7.13
C ASP A 378 1.31 1.84 8.57
N ASP A 379 2.05 2.34 9.57
CA ASP A 379 1.73 2.19 10.99
C ASP A 379 0.33 2.77 11.30
N PRO A 380 -0.38 2.34 12.37
CA PRO A 380 -1.74 2.81 12.68
C PRO A 380 -1.87 4.33 12.76
N VAL A 381 -0.87 5.03 13.34
CA VAL A 381 -0.83 6.50 13.41
C VAL A 381 -0.64 7.12 12.02
N GLY A 382 0.16 6.50 11.14
CA GLY A 382 0.33 6.92 9.75
C GLY A 382 -0.96 6.75 8.94
N LYS A 383 -1.69 5.65 9.16
CA LYS A 383 -3.02 5.41 8.57
C LYS A 383 -4.02 6.47 9.03
N PHE A 384 -4.09 6.78 10.33
CA PHE A 384 -4.97 7.82 10.87
C PHE A 384 -4.63 9.23 10.34
N LEU A 385 -3.35 9.61 10.33
CA LEU A 385 -2.95 10.93 9.83
C LEU A 385 -3.16 11.06 8.32
N SER A 386 -2.96 9.98 7.56
CA SER A 386 -3.31 9.96 6.13
C SER A 386 -4.82 10.01 5.90
N PHE A 387 -5.65 9.50 6.83
CA PHE A 387 -7.10 9.65 6.78
C PHE A 387 -7.51 11.11 7.02
N LEU A 388 -6.91 11.76 8.02
CA LEU A 388 -7.15 13.17 8.31
C LEU A 388 -6.79 14.07 7.11
N TRP A 389 -5.66 13.76 6.45
CA TRP A 389 -5.24 14.40 5.20
C TRP A 389 -6.28 14.27 4.08
N TRP A 390 -6.68 13.03 3.73
CA TRP A 390 -7.67 12.80 2.68
C TRP A 390 -9.06 13.35 3.04
N PHE A 391 -9.47 13.29 4.31
CA PHE A 391 -10.73 13.87 4.79
C PHE A 391 -10.79 15.37 4.50
N PHE A 392 -9.78 16.14 4.91
CA PHE A 392 -9.76 17.58 4.66
C PHE A 392 -9.60 17.95 3.18
N PHE A 393 -8.82 17.18 2.41
CA PHE A 393 -8.69 17.38 0.96
C PHE A 393 -10.03 17.17 0.24
N ILE A 394 -10.73 16.07 0.53
CA ILE A 394 -11.99 15.70 -0.11
C ILE A 394 -13.13 16.63 0.35
N LEU A 395 -13.14 17.05 1.63
CA LEU A 395 -14.09 18.05 2.14
C LEU A 395 -13.96 19.38 1.40
N ALA A 396 -12.74 19.94 1.32
CA ALA A 396 -12.49 21.18 0.58
C ALA A 396 -12.88 21.05 -0.90
N ARG A 397 -12.58 19.91 -1.52
CA ARG A 397 -12.90 19.61 -2.92
C ARG A 397 -14.40 19.57 -3.19
N ILE A 398 -15.16 18.86 -2.37
CA ILE A 398 -16.62 18.71 -2.53
C ILE A 398 -17.35 20.02 -2.27
N LEU A 399 -16.97 20.76 -1.22
CA LEU A 399 -17.52 22.09 -0.95
C LEU A 399 -17.24 23.06 -2.10
N THR A 400 -16.00 23.12 -2.61
CA THR A 400 -15.66 24.03 -3.72
C THR A 400 -16.42 23.70 -5.01
N ILE A 401 -16.56 22.41 -5.34
CA ILE A 401 -17.33 21.97 -6.50
C ILE A 401 -18.81 22.39 -6.34
N ALA A 402 -19.40 22.16 -5.17
CA ALA A 402 -20.82 22.43 -4.95
C ALA A 402 -21.16 23.93 -4.87
N THR A 403 -20.34 24.77 -4.22
CA THR A 403 -20.60 26.23 -4.20
C THR A 403 -20.39 26.86 -5.56
N PHE A 404 -19.32 26.49 -6.27
CA PHE A 404 -19.05 27.05 -7.60
C PHE A 404 -20.07 26.58 -8.66
N TYR A 405 -20.70 25.41 -8.47
CA TYR A 405 -21.79 24.95 -9.33
C TYR A 405 -23.04 25.84 -9.24
N GLU A 406 -23.35 26.38 -8.05
CA GLU A 406 -24.54 27.21 -7.84
C GLU A 406 -24.49 28.51 -8.67
N PHE A 407 -23.31 29.15 -8.72
CA PHE A 407 -23.11 30.40 -9.46
C PHE A 407 -22.71 30.19 -10.93
N TYR A 408 -21.85 29.21 -11.22
CA TYR A 408 -21.16 29.09 -12.50
C TYR A 408 -21.12 27.64 -13.05
N PRO A 409 -22.27 26.98 -13.25
CA PRO A 409 -22.34 25.56 -13.58
C PRO A 409 -21.68 25.20 -14.92
N LEU A 410 -21.73 26.10 -15.91
CA LEU A 410 -21.10 25.91 -17.22
C LEU A 410 -19.57 25.98 -17.13
N TYR A 411 -19.03 26.99 -16.44
CA TYR A 411 -17.59 27.10 -16.24
C TYR A 411 -17.05 25.95 -15.38
N LEU A 412 -17.82 25.45 -14.41
CA LEU A 412 -17.46 24.25 -13.65
C LEU A 412 -17.37 23.03 -14.56
N SER A 413 -18.38 22.83 -15.41
CA SER A 413 -18.44 21.70 -16.34
C SER A 413 -17.23 21.68 -17.28
N ILE A 414 -16.78 22.85 -17.76
CA ILE A 414 -15.54 23.01 -18.53
C ILE A 414 -14.31 22.69 -17.67
N ALA A 415 -14.20 23.25 -16.46
CA ALA A 415 -13.05 23.05 -15.58
C ALA A 415 -12.88 21.60 -15.10
N LEU A 416 -14.00 20.89 -14.84
CA LEU A 416 -14.01 19.46 -14.51
C LEU A 416 -13.78 18.59 -15.75
N GLY A 417 -14.31 18.98 -16.92
CA GLY A 417 -14.05 18.30 -18.19
C GLY A 417 -12.58 18.33 -18.61
N ILE A 418 -11.92 19.49 -18.46
CA ILE A 418 -10.47 19.65 -18.69
C ILE A 418 -9.67 18.81 -17.69
N HIS A 419 -10.02 18.86 -16.40
CA HIS A 419 -9.39 18.03 -15.37
C HIS A 419 -9.51 16.54 -15.72
N TYR A 420 -10.72 16.07 -16.03
CA TYR A 420 -10.99 14.69 -16.42
C TYR A 420 -10.20 14.28 -17.67
N GLY A 421 -10.15 15.13 -18.70
CA GLY A 421 -9.35 14.91 -19.91
C GLY A 421 -7.85 14.73 -19.62
N ILE A 422 -7.27 15.59 -18.77
CA ILE A 422 -5.87 15.46 -18.33
C ILE A 422 -5.64 14.13 -17.61
N MET A 423 -6.55 13.74 -16.71
CA MET A 423 -6.45 12.46 -15.98
C MET A 423 -6.64 11.24 -16.90
N LEU A 424 -7.52 11.30 -17.90
CA LEU A 424 -7.66 10.23 -18.89
C LEU A 424 -6.42 10.09 -19.77
N ILE A 425 -5.86 11.20 -20.28
CA ILE A 425 -4.63 11.18 -21.08
C ILE A 425 -3.50 10.52 -20.27
N TYR A 426 -3.37 10.87 -18.99
CA TYR A 426 -2.43 10.23 -18.07
C TYR A 426 -2.68 8.72 -17.93
N LEU A 427 -3.93 8.32 -17.64
CA LEU A 427 -4.31 6.93 -17.41
C LEU A 427 -4.06 6.06 -18.64
N PHE A 428 -4.44 6.52 -19.84
CA PHE A 428 -4.20 5.79 -21.07
C PHE A 428 -2.73 5.75 -21.46
N TYR A 429 -1.95 6.83 -21.27
CA TYR A 429 -0.50 6.84 -21.52
C TYR A 429 0.26 5.79 -20.67
N TYR A 430 -0.16 5.56 -19.43
CA TYR A 430 0.43 4.54 -18.55
C TYR A 430 -0.23 3.15 -18.66
N THR A 431 -1.25 2.97 -19.51
CA THR A 431 -1.95 1.69 -19.69
C THR A 431 -1.21 0.81 -20.69
N LYS A 432 -0.66 -0.32 -20.20
CA LYS A 432 0.11 -1.28 -21.01
C LYS A 432 -0.76 -2.26 -21.82
N TYR A 433 -2.05 -2.40 -21.49
CA TYR A 433 -2.95 -3.42 -22.07
C TYR A 433 -4.34 -2.82 -22.36
N TYR A 434 -4.77 -2.91 -23.62
CA TYR A 434 -6.00 -2.29 -24.12
C TYR A 434 -7.18 -3.27 -24.20
N ASP A 435 -7.52 -3.92 -23.09
CA ASP A 435 -8.76 -4.70 -23.00
C ASP A 435 -9.97 -3.78 -22.89
N ILE A 436 -11.13 -4.19 -23.42
CA ILE A 436 -12.41 -3.48 -23.26
C ILE A 436 -12.73 -3.20 -21.77
N ILE A 437 -12.49 -4.19 -20.90
CA ILE A 437 -12.67 -4.05 -19.44
C ILE A 437 -11.70 -3.02 -18.85
N THR A 438 -10.47 -2.96 -19.35
CA THR A 438 -9.46 -2.01 -18.89
C THR A 438 -9.75 -0.59 -19.40
N PHE A 439 -10.31 -0.44 -20.60
CA PHE A 439 -10.82 0.84 -21.12
C PHE A 439 -11.94 1.43 -20.24
N PHE A 440 -13.00 0.66 -19.94
CA PHE A 440 -14.08 1.13 -19.05
C PHE A 440 -13.58 1.43 -17.63
N LEU A 441 -12.65 0.62 -17.11
CA LEU A 441 -12.03 0.85 -15.80
C LEU A 441 -11.20 2.14 -15.77
N ASN A 442 -10.51 2.49 -16.85
CA ASN A 442 -9.76 3.74 -16.97
C ASN A 442 -10.70 4.97 -17.01
N LEU A 443 -11.82 4.88 -17.73
CA LEU A 443 -12.84 5.95 -17.74
C LEU A 443 -13.36 6.21 -16.32
N TRP A 444 -13.77 5.14 -15.62
CA TRP A 444 -14.24 5.20 -14.24
C TRP A 444 -13.17 5.72 -13.26
N LEU A 445 -11.93 5.28 -13.40
CA LEU A 445 -10.80 5.74 -12.59
C LEU A 445 -10.47 7.22 -12.84
N GLY A 446 -10.68 7.72 -14.07
CA GLY A 446 -10.58 9.14 -14.39
C GLY A 446 -11.61 9.99 -13.65
N LEU A 447 -12.85 9.48 -13.49
CA LEU A 447 -13.90 10.16 -12.71
C LEU A 447 -13.53 10.22 -11.22
N ILE A 448 -12.95 9.14 -10.68
CA ILE A 448 -12.43 9.12 -9.29
C ILE A 448 -11.36 10.20 -9.12
N TYR A 449 -10.44 10.34 -10.08
CA TYR A 449 -9.35 11.33 -10.00
C TYR A 449 -9.83 12.79 -9.99
N ILE A 450 -11.08 13.10 -10.38
CA ILE A 450 -11.67 14.42 -10.19
C ILE A 450 -11.79 14.80 -8.70
N VAL A 451 -11.96 13.80 -7.83
CA VAL A 451 -12.14 13.95 -6.37
C VAL A 451 -10.89 13.55 -5.59
N SER A 452 -10.21 12.47 -5.99
CA SER A 452 -9.11 11.86 -5.22
C SER A 452 -8.27 10.87 -6.03
N LEU A 453 -6.97 10.74 -5.72
CA LEU A 453 -6.02 9.87 -6.42
C LEU A 453 -5.85 8.49 -5.73
N ILE A 454 -6.00 7.39 -6.47
CA ILE A 454 -5.81 6.01 -5.97
C ILE A 454 -4.89 5.16 -6.85
N GLU A 455 -4.05 4.30 -6.24
CA GLU A 455 -3.27 3.27 -6.95
C GLU A 455 -4.10 1.98 -7.08
N TYR A 456 -4.92 1.87 -8.14
CA TYR A 456 -5.68 0.64 -8.44
C TYR A 456 -5.42 0.17 -9.87
N ARG A 457 -4.90 -1.06 -10.04
CA ARG A 457 -4.38 -1.68 -11.28
C ARG A 457 -3.20 -0.95 -11.96
N ILE A 458 -3.02 0.34 -11.71
CA ILE A 458 -1.93 1.17 -12.21
C ILE A 458 -0.97 1.50 -11.07
N LYS A 459 0.32 1.17 -11.25
CA LYS A 459 1.38 1.54 -10.30
C LYS A 459 2.10 2.81 -10.75
N PHE A 460 2.11 3.84 -9.92
CA PHE A 460 2.96 5.00 -10.16
C PHE A 460 4.44 4.64 -10.00
N LYS A 461 5.17 4.52 -11.12
CA LYS A 461 6.63 4.25 -11.15
C LYS A 461 7.43 5.23 -10.26
N TYR A 462 6.93 6.45 -10.12
CA TYR A 462 7.41 7.48 -9.21
C TYR A 462 6.24 8.12 -8.43
N ALA A 463 5.57 7.38 -7.55
CA ALA A 463 4.44 7.88 -6.74
C ALA A 463 4.69 9.29 -6.15
N ASP A 464 5.79 9.49 -5.43
CA ASP A 464 6.18 10.79 -4.84
C ASP A 464 6.24 11.95 -5.87
N LYS A 465 6.54 11.66 -7.15
CA LYS A 465 6.60 12.66 -8.23
C LYS A 465 5.28 12.90 -8.95
N TRP A 466 4.26 12.05 -8.77
CA TRP A 466 2.94 12.20 -9.41
C TRP A 466 1.85 12.62 -8.42
N VAL A 467 1.89 12.07 -7.21
CA VAL A 467 0.99 12.42 -6.11
C VAL A 467 1.12 13.91 -5.78
N LEU A 468 2.35 14.44 -5.63
CA LEU A 468 2.56 15.84 -5.25
C LEU A 468 2.06 16.86 -6.30
N PRO A 469 2.38 16.77 -7.61
CA PRO A 469 1.81 17.65 -8.61
C PRO A 469 0.29 17.56 -8.74
N TYR A 470 -0.30 16.36 -8.58
CA TYR A 470 -1.76 16.21 -8.51
C TYR A 470 -2.35 17.02 -7.35
N TYR A 471 -1.80 16.88 -6.13
CA TYR A 471 -2.26 17.64 -4.97
C TYR A 471 -2.15 19.15 -5.18
N ILE A 472 -1.02 19.63 -5.72
CA ILE A 472 -0.82 21.06 -6.01
C ILE A 472 -1.85 21.53 -7.05
N PHE A 473 -2.05 20.78 -8.14
CA PHE A 473 -3.03 21.11 -9.18
C PHE A 473 -4.46 21.20 -8.64
N VAL A 474 -4.90 20.27 -7.79
CA VAL A 474 -6.25 20.31 -7.22
C VAL A 474 -6.39 21.40 -6.16
N LEU A 475 -5.38 21.66 -5.33
CA LEU A 475 -5.41 22.78 -4.38
C LEU A 475 -5.43 24.13 -5.10
N MET A 476 -4.67 24.28 -6.20
CA MET A 476 -4.73 25.47 -7.06
C MET A 476 -6.09 25.60 -7.75
N GLN A 477 -6.67 24.51 -8.27
CA GLN A 477 -8.01 24.54 -8.88
C GLN A 477 -9.08 24.92 -7.83
N ASN A 478 -9.03 24.35 -6.63
CA ASN A 478 -9.96 24.70 -5.55
C ASN A 478 -9.79 26.16 -5.12
N THR A 479 -8.55 26.64 -4.98
CA THR A 479 -8.26 28.04 -4.62
C THR A 479 -8.79 29.00 -5.70
N PHE A 480 -8.52 28.73 -6.98
CA PHE A 480 -9.01 29.57 -8.08
C PHE A 480 -10.54 29.61 -8.13
N LEU A 481 -11.21 28.45 -8.12
CA LEU A 481 -12.67 28.39 -8.11
C LEU A 481 -13.26 29.12 -6.90
N THR A 482 -12.68 28.94 -5.71
CA THR A 482 -13.18 29.58 -4.48
C THR A 482 -13.06 31.10 -4.51
N LEU A 483 -11.90 31.62 -4.93
CA LEU A 483 -11.70 33.06 -5.08
C LEU A 483 -12.57 33.63 -6.20
N SER A 484 -12.77 32.88 -7.29
CA SER A 484 -13.62 33.30 -8.42
C SER A 484 -15.09 33.46 -8.02
N TRP A 485 -15.72 32.51 -7.33
CA TRP A 485 -17.10 32.72 -6.87
C TRP A 485 -17.18 33.77 -5.76
N TYR A 486 -16.21 33.83 -4.85
CA TYR A 486 -16.26 34.76 -3.72
C TYR A 486 -16.16 36.23 -4.12
N PHE A 487 -15.38 36.57 -5.16
CA PHE A 487 -15.17 37.95 -5.60
C PHE A 487 -16.00 38.40 -6.82
N TYR A 488 -16.53 37.49 -7.64
CA TYR A 488 -17.23 37.85 -8.89
C TYR A 488 -18.69 37.43 -8.95
N ALA A 489 -19.17 36.57 -8.04
CA ALA A 489 -20.59 36.21 -7.98
C ALA A 489 -21.34 37.10 -6.99
N ASP A 490 -22.55 37.51 -7.34
CA ASP A 490 -23.47 38.16 -6.41
C ASP A 490 -24.02 37.12 -5.44
N TRP A 491 -23.58 37.15 -4.18
CA TRP A 491 -24.02 36.24 -3.13
C TRP A 491 -24.42 36.99 -1.86
N ASP A 492 -25.54 36.59 -1.28
CA ASP A 492 -26.07 37.14 -0.02
C ASP A 492 -26.08 36.06 1.08
N GLY A 493 -25.73 36.46 2.29
CA GLY A 493 -25.88 35.66 3.51
C GLY A 493 -24.60 35.04 4.07
N PHE A 494 -24.57 34.91 5.40
CA PHE A 494 -23.37 34.52 6.17
C PHE A 494 -22.82 33.10 5.85
N TRP A 495 -23.66 32.21 5.30
CA TRP A 495 -23.26 30.84 4.99
C TRP A 495 -22.14 30.78 3.95
N TYR A 496 -22.15 31.65 2.95
CA TYR A 496 -21.11 31.70 1.92
C TYR A 496 -19.76 32.14 2.53
N THR A 497 -19.74 33.20 3.34
CA THR A 497 -18.57 33.62 4.12
C THR A 497 -18.04 32.49 5.01
N TYR A 498 -18.92 31.77 5.71
CA TYR A 498 -18.53 30.65 6.57
C TYR A 498 -17.88 29.50 5.78
N ILE A 499 -18.44 29.16 4.61
CA ILE A 499 -17.93 28.08 3.75
C ILE A 499 -16.63 28.47 3.05
N PHE A 500 -16.43 29.73 2.67
CA PHE A 500 -15.14 30.25 2.23
C PHE A 500 -14.04 29.96 3.26
N TYR A 501 -14.29 30.30 4.54
CA TYR A 501 -13.35 30.00 5.62
C TYR A 501 -13.17 28.49 5.88
N ILE A 502 -14.23 27.67 5.77
CA ILE A 502 -14.08 26.20 5.87
C ILE A 502 -13.22 25.64 4.74
N ILE A 503 -13.39 26.09 3.49
CA ILE A 503 -12.61 25.60 2.35
C ILE A 503 -11.12 25.90 2.57
N PHE A 504 -10.77 27.14 2.91
CA PHE A 504 -9.37 27.50 3.20
C PHE A 504 -8.83 26.82 4.45
N GLY A 505 -9.61 26.74 5.54
CA GLY A 505 -9.21 26.02 6.76
C GLY A 505 -8.94 24.54 6.52
N ALA A 506 -9.81 23.86 5.77
CA ALA A 506 -9.62 22.47 5.36
C ALA A 506 -8.39 22.30 4.45
N MET A 507 -8.15 23.19 3.48
CA MET A 507 -6.92 23.16 2.68
C MET A 507 -5.66 23.35 3.55
N THR A 508 -5.68 24.24 4.53
CA THR A 508 -4.57 24.43 5.49
C THR A 508 -4.33 23.20 6.36
N LEU A 509 -5.38 22.57 6.90
CA LEU A 509 -5.28 21.36 7.71
C LEU A 509 -4.86 20.13 6.89
N CYS A 510 -5.27 20.05 5.61
CA CYS A 510 -4.77 19.09 4.62
C CYS A 510 -3.25 19.25 4.43
N ILE A 511 -2.75 20.47 4.19
CA ILE A 511 -1.32 20.73 4.02
C ILE A 511 -0.55 20.37 5.31
N LEU A 512 -1.04 20.80 6.48
CA LEU A 512 -0.40 20.52 7.77
C LEU A 512 -0.29 19.02 8.06
N SER A 513 -1.37 18.27 7.88
CA SER A 513 -1.37 16.81 8.04
C SER A 513 -0.48 16.09 7.01
N THR A 514 -0.42 16.59 5.77
CA THR A 514 0.55 16.12 4.74
C THR A 514 1.99 16.28 5.21
N ILE A 515 2.34 17.44 5.77
CA ILE A 515 3.70 17.76 6.23
C ILE A 515 4.08 16.85 7.40
N ILE A 516 3.24 16.77 8.44
CA ILE A 516 3.49 15.92 9.62
C ILE A 516 3.65 14.45 9.19
N TYR A 517 2.81 13.95 8.28
CA TYR A 517 2.91 12.60 7.74
C TYR A 517 4.22 12.38 6.96
N CYS A 518 4.57 13.30 6.06
CA CYS A 518 5.78 13.19 5.23
C CYS A 518 7.09 13.30 6.03
N VAL A 519 7.10 14.04 7.14
CA VAL A 519 8.28 14.25 7.98
C VAL A 519 8.45 13.13 9.02
N LEU A 520 7.38 12.72 9.71
CA LEU A 520 7.48 11.81 10.87
C LEU A 520 7.14 10.34 10.56
N LEU A 521 6.25 10.08 9.59
CA LEU A 521 5.56 8.79 9.43
C LEU A 521 5.68 8.18 8.02
N LYS A 522 6.54 8.73 7.16
CA LYS A 522 6.71 8.26 5.78
C LYS A 522 7.25 6.82 5.73
N PRO A 523 6.51 5.83 5.17
CA PRO A 523 6.92 4.43 5.19
C PRO A 523 8.17 4.16 4.36
N LYS A 524 8.96 3.17 4.80
CA LYS A 524 10.26 2.84 4.21
C LYS A 524 10.08 2.07 2.89
N LYS A 525 10.96 2.36 1.93
CA LYS A 525 10.96 1.75 0.59
C LYS A 525 11.96 0.60 0.54
N HIS A 526 11.45 -0.62 0.46
CA HIS A 526 12.26 -1.83 0.41
C HIS A 526 12.52 -2.27 -1.04
N ARG A 527 13.73 -2.80 -1.31
CA ARG A 527 14.06 -3.45 -2.60
C ARG A 527 13.72 -4.92 -2.50
N ILE A 528 12.85 -5.39 -3.40
CA ILE A 528 12.45 -6.79 -3.53
C ILE A 528 13.08 -7.29 -4.82
N TYR A 529 13.97 -8.27 -4.71
CA TYR A 529 14.60 -8.90 -5.86
C TYR A 529 13.67 -9.96 -6.42
N THR A 530 13.35 -9.88 -7.70
CA THR A 530 12.79 -10.99 -8.45
C THR A 530 13.94 -11.78 -9.07
N SER A 531 13.71 -13.08 -9.29
CA SER A 531 14.44 -13.87 -10.28
C SER A 531 14.46 -13.16 -11.65
#